data_AF-A0A059WSN6-F1
#
_entry.id   AF-A0A059WSN6-F1
#
_cell.length_a   1.000
_cell.length_b   1.000
_cell.length_c   1.000
_cell.angle_alpha   90.00
_cell.angle_beta   90.00
_cell.angle_gamma   90.00
#
_symmetry.space_group_name_H-M   'P 1'
#
loop_
_entity.id
_entity.type
_entity.pdbx_description
1 polymer ?
#
loop_
_entity_poly.entity_id
_entity_poly.type
_entity_poly.pdbx_seq_one_letter_code
_entity_poly.pdbx_strand_id
1 'polypeptide(L)'
;GQRVFCLFDDGMVSMRYAWNLAHGDGLVWNPGERVEGYTNLGHTLVMAVFILLLGKFHAVAAIQVLGVVTVAVSAVLGLRIAERLSHDNGIEVTPFWQGVYLAASLAYYPLAYWSLMGMETGTLAALIAGAALVSLRGPEERVSWLLVGLSAAAFLVRPDALVPVGVIFLFRLVAMPRNARALRLLLTEVGAIGR
;
A
#
# COMPACT_ATOMS: atom_id res chain seq x y z
N GLY A 1 16.85 -6.53 -35.03
CA GLY A 1 16.76 -5.59 -33.88
C GLY A 1 15.98 -6.25 -32.77
N GLN A 2 16.35 -6.01 -31.51
CA GLN A 2 15.65 -6.53 -30.33
C GLN A 2 14.60 -5.51 -29.87
N ARG A 3 13.36 -5.95 -29.63
CA ARG A 3 12.32 -5.09 -29.04
C ARG A 3 12.54 -5.03 -27.52
N VAL A 4 12.49 -3.81 -26.97
CA VAL A 4 12.72 -3.56 -25.55
C VAL A 4 11.53 -2.78 -24.99
N PHE A 5 11.04 -3.21 -23.83
CA PHE A 5 10.00 -2.50 -23.09
C PHE A 5 10.62 -1.37 -22.26
N CYS A 6 9.89 -0.29 -22.06
CA CYS A 6 10.26 0.81 -21.16
C CYS A 6 9.11 1.13 -20.22
N LEU A 7 9.44 1.69 -19.05
CA LEU A 7 8.48 2.25 -18.11
C LEU A 7 8.33 3.75 -18.35
N PHE A 8 7.42 4.37 -17.59
CA PHE A 8 7.40 5.83 -17.43
C PHE A 8 8.76 6.35 -16.93
N ASP A 9 9.08 7.61 -17.21
CA ASP A 9 10.42 8.18 -16.98
C ASP A 9 10.89 8.03 -15.53
N ASP A 10 10.05 8.35 -14.55
CA ASP A 10 10.34 8.18 -13.11
C ASP A 10 10.59 6.70 -12.74
N GLY A 11 9.86 5.79 -13.39
CA GLY A 11 10.07 4.34 -13.23
C GLY A 11 11.43 3.91 -13.78
N MET A 12 11.86 4.50 -14.90
CA MET A 12 13.18 4.24 -15.47
C MET A 12 14.31 4.81 -14.61
N VAL A 13 14.07 5.94 -13.94
CA VAL A 13 15.00 6.48 -12.94
C VAL A 13 15.20 5.46 -11.80
N SER A 14 14.10 4.99 -11.22
CA SER A 14 14.10 3.97 -10.15
C SER A 14 14.81 2.69 -10.59
N MET A 15 14.58 2.23 -11.82
CA MET A 15 15.23 1.04 -12.40
C MET A 15 16.76 1.17 -12.49
N ARG A 16 17.30 2.38 -12.66
CA ARG A 16 18.76 2.61 -12.66
C ARG A 16 19.36 2.43 -11.27
N TYR A 17 18.71 2.97 -10.24
CA TYR A 17 19.11 2.73 -8.84
C TYR A 17 19.02 1.25 -8.48
N ALA A 18 17.92 0.61 -8.88
CA ALA A 18 17.71 -0.82 -8.69
C ALA A 18 18.77 -1.68 -9.38
N TRP A 19 19.19 -1.29 -10.60
CA TRP A 19 20.26 -1.95 -11.33
C TRP A 19 21.59 -1.89 -10.59
N ASN A 20 21.99 -0.70 -10.13
CA ASN A 20 23.25 -0.52 -9.40
C ASN A 20 23.23 -1.29 -8.07
N LEU A 21 22.09 -1.28 -7.37
CA LEU A 21 21.91 -2.09 -6.17
C LEU A 21 22.08 -3.59 -6.46
N ALA A 22 21.46 -4.09 -7.53
CA ALA A 22 21.56 -5.48 -7.95
C ALA A 22 23.01 -5.91 -8.31
N HIS A 23 23.87 -4.98 -8.70
CA HIS A 23 25.27 -5.27 -9.05
C HIS A 23 26.27 -4.97 -7.92
N GLY A 24 25.78 -4.57 -6.74
CA GLY A 24 26.63 -4.30 -5.57
C GLY A 24 27.18 -2.88 -5.48
N ASP A 25 26.81 -1.98 -6.39
CA ASP A 25 27.21 -0.57 -6.35
C ASP A 25 26.38 0.25 -5.35
N GLY A 26 25.28 -0.32 -4.86
CA GLY A 26 24.35 0.31 -3.91
C GLY A 26 23.27 1.15 -4.60
N LEU A 27 22.44 1.83 -3.79
CA LEU A 27 21.35 2.68 -4.26
C LEU A 27 21.89 4.05 -4.70
N VAL A 28 22.61 4.06 -5.83
CA VAL A 28 23.21 5.26 -6.43
C VAL A 28 22.83 5.37 -7.90
N TRP A 29 22.89 6.57 -8.47
CA TRP A 29 22.70 6.78 -9.92
C TRP A 29 23.96 6.43 -10.73
N ASN A 30 25.10 6.97 -10.28
CA ASN A 30 26.43 6.71 -10.79
C ASN A 30 27.28 6.12 -9.66
N PRO A 31 27.96 4.98 -9.86
CA PRO A 31 28.91 4.46 -8.89
C PRO A 31 29.97 5.52 -8.51
N GLY A 32 30.20 5.69 -7.21
CA GLY A 32 31.09 6.73 -6.67
C GLY A 32 30.41 8.03 -6.26
N GLU A 33 29.18 8.29 -6.73
CA GLU A 33 28.39 9.47 -6.34
C GLU A 33 27.20 9.05 -5.47
N ARG A 34 27.03 9.71 -4.31
CA ARG A 34 25.92 9.42 -3.38
C ARG A 34 24.89 10.54 -3.44
N VAL A 35 24.01 10.45 -4.43
CA VAL A 35 22.85 11.34 -4.59
C VAL A 35 21.62 10.46 -4.71
N GLU A 36 20.60 10.72 -3.89
CA GLU A 36 19.31 10.06 -3.96
C GLU A 36 18.38 10.83 -4.89
N GLY A 37 17.69 10.12 -5.78
CA GLY A 37 16.81 10.71 -6.79
C GLY A 37 15.51 9.93 -7.02
N TYR A 38 15.14 9.06 -6.08
CA TYR A 38 13.89 8.31 -6.10
C TYR A 38 13.14 8.56 -4.78
N THR A 39 11.82 8.41 -4.79
CA THR A 39 10.96 8.59 -3.60
C THR A 39 10.15 7.33 -3.27
N ASN A 40 10.43 6.23 -3.97
CA ASN A 40 9.67 4.99 -3.92
C ASN A 40 10.56 3.77 -3.56
N LEU A 41 11.32 3.90 -2.46
CA LEU A 41 12.32 2.91 -2.01
C LEU A 41 11.83 1.47 -2.09
N GLY A 42 10.66 1.19 -1.53
CA GLY A 42 10.08 -0.16 -1.54
C GLY A 42 9.89 -0.72 -2.95
N HIS A 43 9.47 0.13 -3.89
CA HIS A 43 9.32 -0.26 -5.30
C HIS A 43 10.67 -0.42 -6.00
N THR A 44 11.65 0.45 -5.70
CA THR A 44 13.03 0.32 -6.19
C THR A 44 13.68 -0.99 -5.73
N LEU A 45 13.43 -1.42 -4.49
CA LEU A 45 13.93 -2.71 -3.98
C LEU A 45 13.28 -3.89 -4.72
N VAL A 46 11.98 -3.84 -5.01
CA VAL A 46 11.28 -4.85 -5.82
C VAL A 46 11.85 -4.91 -7.23
N MET A 47 12.11 -3.76 -7.85
CA MET A 47 12.79 -3.68 -9.15
C MET A 47 14.17 -4.36 -9.11
N ALA A 48 14.95 -4.15 -8.05
CA ALA A 48 16.28 -4.75 -7.91
C ALA A 48 16.19 -6.28 -7.85
N VAL A 49 15.20 -6.82 -7.14
CA VAL A 49 14.93 -8.26 -7.10
C VAL A 49 14.59 -8.80 -8.49
N PHE A 50 13.71 -8.14 -9.25
CA PHE A 50 13.40 -8.61 -10.61
C PHE A 50 14.59 -8.48 -11.57
N ILE A 51 15.43 -7.46 -11.42
CA ILE A 51 16.67 -7.33 -12.19
C ILE A 51 17.62 -8.49 -11.90
N LEU A 52 17.80 -8.86 -10.63
CA LEU A 52 18.64 -10.00 -10.23
C LEU A 52 18.12 -11.32 -10.83
N LEU A 53 16.81 -11.53 -10.85
CA LEU A 53 16.20 -12.79 -11.28
C LEU A 53 16.03 -12.92 -12.80
N LEU A 54 15.72 -11.82 -13.49
CA LEU A 54 15.25 -11.83 -14.89
C LEU A 54 16.16 -11.02 -15.84
N GLY A 55 17.11 -10.27 -15.28
CA GLY A 55 17.94 -9.33 -16.02
C GLY A 55 17.19 -8.04 -16.40
N LYS A 56 17.94 -7.10 -17.01
CA LYS A 56 17.48 -5.73 -17.27
C LYS A 56 16.17 -5.65 -18.07
N PHE A 57 16.08 -6.42 -19.15
CA PHE A 57 15.00 -6.27 -20.13
C PHE A 57 13.70 -6.91 -19.69
N HIS A 58 13.75 -8.08 -19.06
CA HIS A 58 12.55 -8.77 -18.59
C HIS A 58 12.02 -8.20 -17.27
N ALA A 59 12.89 -7.59 -16.45
CA ALA A 59 12.46 -6.91 -15.23
C ALA A 59 11.43 -5.80 -15.49
N VAL A 60 11.55 -5.07 -16.61
CA VAL A 60 10.56 -4.06 -17.02
C VAL A 60 9.18 -4.68 -17.20
N ALA A 61 9.09 -5.76 -17.99
CA ALA A 61 7.82 -6.45 -18.20
C ALA A 61 7.28 -7.06 -16.90
N ALA A 62 8.16 -7.60 -16.04
CA ALA A 62 7.76 -8.13 -14.74
C ALA A 62 7.14 -7.05 -13.83
N ILE A 63 7.66 -5.82 -13.85
CA ILE A 63 7.08 -4.69 -13.12
C ILE A 63 5.71 -4.30 -13.66
N GLN A 64 5.52 -4.30 -14.99
CA GLN A 64 4.20 -4.03 -15.58
C GLN A 64 3.18 -5.12 -15.22
N VAL A 65 3.60 -6.40 -15.23
CA VAL A 65 2.76 -7.52 -14.79
C VAL A 65 2.43 -7.40 -13.30
N LEU A 66 3.39 -7.01 -12.45
CA LEU A 66 3.13 -6.71 -11.05
C LEU A 66 2.09 -5.58 -10.91
N GLY A 67 2.15 -4.55 -11.75
CA GLY A 67 1.14 -3.49 -11.84
C GLY A 67 -0.27 -4.04 -12.09
N VAL A 68 -0.42 -4.92 -13.08
CA VAL A 68 -1.72 -5.58 -13.38
C VAL A 68 -2.22 -6.38 -12.18
N VAL A 69 -1.34 -7.17 -11.55
CA VAL A 69 -1.70 -7.99 -10.39
C VAL A 69 -2.13 -7.12 -9.21
N THR A 70 -1.38 -6.06 -8.91
CA THR A 70 -1.67 -5.19 -7.77
C THR A 70 -2.95 -4.37 -7.97
N VAL A 71 -3.27 -3.94 -9.18
CA VAL A 71 -4.58 -3.35 -9.51
C VAL A 71 -5.71 -4.36 -9.24
N ALA A 72 -5.58 -5.59 -9.73
CA ALA A 72 -6.58 -6.63 -9.50
C ALA A 72 -6.77 -6.94 -8.00
N VAL A 73 -5.67 -7.07 -7.26
CA VAL A 73 -5.69 -7.28 -5.81
C VAL A 73 -6.36 -6.10 -5.09
N SER A 74 -6.04 -4.85 -5.46
CA SER A 74 -6.66 -3.66 -4.86
C SER A 74 -8.18 -3.62 -5.09
N ALA A 75 -8.65 -4.01 -6.28
CA ALA A 75 -10.06 -4.11 -6.58
C ALA A 75 -10.74 -5.19 -5.72
N VAL A 76 -10.14 -6.38 -5.59
CA VAL A 76 -10.69 -7.43 -4.73
C VAL A 76 -10.74 -6.99 -3.26
N LEU A 77 -9.67 -6.38 -2.75
CA LEU A 77 -9.62 -5.91 -1.36
C LEU A 77 -10.67 -4.82 -1.10
N GLY A 78 -10.84 -3.87 -2.02
CA GLY A 78 -11.88 -2.86 -1.90
C GLY A 78 -13.29 -3.45 -1.95
N LEU A 79 -13.52 -4.50 -2.75
CA LEU A 79 -14.78 -5.23 -2.73
C LEU A 79 -15.03 -5.88 -1.37
N ARG A 80 -14.01 -6.52 -0.78
CA ARG A 80 -14.11 -7.12 0.57
C ARG A 80 -14.44 -6.09 1.64
N ILE A 81 -13.89 -4.88 1.52
CA ILE A 81 -14.23 -3.76 2.41
C ILE A 81 -15.72 -3.39 2.24
N ALA A 82 -16.18 -3.23 1.00
CA ALA A 82 -17.58 -2.89 0.71
C ALA A 82 -18.55 -3.97 1.22
N GLU A 83 -18.24 -5.26 1.00
CA GLU A 83 -19.00 -6.40 1.52
C GLU A 83 -19.07 -6.37 3.05
N ARG A 84 -17.94 -6.15 3.71
CA ARG A 84 -17.88 -6.11 5.17
C ARG A 84 -18.74 -4.99 5.74
N LEU A 85 -18.57 -3.77 5.22
CA LEU A 85 -19.33 -2.61 5.68
C LEU A 85 -20.83 -2.77 5.39
N SER A 86 -21.19 -3.35 4.24
CA SER A 86 -22.60 -3.60 3.90
C SER A 86 -23.22 -4.63 4.84
N HIS A 87 -22.53 -5.75 5.08
CA HIS A 87 -22.97 -6.78 6.01
C HIS A 87 -23.16 -6.23 7.43
N ASP A 88 -22.22 -5.43 7.93
CA ASP A 88 -22.32 -4.82 9.26
C ASP A 88 -23.51 -3.83 9.39
N ASN A 89 -24.06 -3.37 8.26
CA ASN A 89 -25.27 -2.54 8.17
C ASN A 89 -26.53 -3.31 7.73
N GLY A 90 -26.47 -4.63 7.61
CA GLY A 90 -27.61 -5.46 7.17
C GLY A 90 -27.97 -5.31 5.68
N ILE A 91 -27.05 -4.78 4.86
CA ILE A 91 -27.22 -4.63 3.41
C ILE A 91 -26.55 -5.82 2.71
N GLU A 92 -27.31 -6.53 1.89
CA GLU A 92 -26.79 -7.63 1.07
C GLU A 92 -26.18 -7.11 -0.23
N VAL A 93 -24.91 -7.42 -0.48
CA VAL A 93 -24.24 -7.08 -1.74
C VAL A 93 -24.48 -8.21 -2.73
N THR A 94 -25.34 -7.97 -3.71
CA THR A 94 -25.66 -8.97 -4.74
C THR A 94 -24.49 -9.17 -5.71
N PRO A 95 -24.40 -10.32 -6.41
CA PRO A 95 -23.36 -10.57 -7.42
C PRO A 95 -23.30 -9.53 -8.54
N PHE A 96 -24.45 -8.94 -8.87
CA PHE A 96 -24.53 -7.83 -9.82
C PHE A 96 -23.69 -6.63 -9.34
N TRP A 97 -23.89 -6.20 -8.09
CA TRP A 97 -23.15 -5.07 -7.52
C TRP A 97 -21.67 -5.38 -7.30
N GLN A 98 -21.31 -6.62 -6.97
CA GLN A 98 -19.92 -7.06 -6.95
C GLN A 98 -19.26 -6.90 -8.33
N GLY A 99 -19.94 -7.34 -9.39
CA GLY A 99 -19.47 -7.19 -10.77
C GLY A 99 -19.32 -5.73 -11.19
N VAL A 100 -20.31 -4.88 -10.87
CA VAL A 100 -20.26 -3.43 -11.13
C VAL A 100 -19.07 -2.78 -10.43
N TYR A 101 -18.87 -3.09 -9.14
CA TYR A 101 -17.75 -2.55 -8.37
C TYR A 101 -16.39 -2.95 -8.98
N LEU A 102 -16.21 -4.23 -9.30
CA LEU A 102 -14.97 -4.73 -9.90
C LEU A 102 -14.72 -4.08 -11.26
N ALA A 103 -15.73 -4.02 -12.12
CA ALA A 103 -15.62 -3.37 -13.42
C ALA A 103 -15.25 -1.89 -13.29
N ALA A 104 -15.91 -1.14 -12.39
CA ALA A 104 -15.62 0.27 -12.16
C ALA A 104 -14.21 0.48 -11.60
N SER A 105 -13.77 -0.36 -10.66
CA SER A 105 -12.44 -0.27 -10.04
C SER A 105 -11.33 -0.56 -11.04
N LEU A 106 -11.48 -1.61 -11.86
CA LEU A 106 -10.51 -2.00 -12.88
C LEU A 106 -10.49 -1.03 -14.07
N ALA A 107 -11.63 -0.38 -14.36
CA ALA A 107 -11.74 0.63 -15.40
C ALA A 107 -11.31 2.04 -14.93
N TYR A 108 -10.97 2.22 -13.64
CA TYR A 108 -10.54 3.51 -13.13
C TYR A 108 -9.20 3.91 -13.74
N TYR A 109 -9.26 4.83 -14.71
CA TYR A 109 -8.15 5.16 -15.59
C TYR A 109 -6.85 5.52 -14.85
N PRO A 110 -6.83 6.43 -13.85
CA PRO A 110 -5.58 6.80 -13.18
C PRO A 110 -4.88 5.61 -12.51
N LEU A 111 -5.63 4.77 -11.80
CA LEU A 111 -5.04 3.60 -11.12
C LEU A 111 -4.51 2.58 -12.12
N ALA A 112 -5.27 2.28 -13.17
CA ALA A 112 -4.84 1.36 -14.21
C ALA A 112 -3.61 1.92 -14.95
N TYR A 113 -3.69 3.15 -15.46
CA TYR A 113 -2.64 3.78 -16.26
C TYR A 113 -1.29 3.79 -15.51
N TRP A 114 -1.24 4.34 -14.31
CA TRP A 114 0.03 4.47 -13.58
C TRP A 114 0.62 3.11 -13.19
N SER A 115 -0.23 2.17 -12.77
CA SER A 115 0.23 0.85 -12.37
C SER A 115 0.74 0.04 -13.56
N LEU A 116 0.05 0.07 -14.71
CA LEU A 116 0.47 -0.62 -15.93
C LEU A 116 1.71 0.02 -16.57
N MET A 117 1.93 1.32 -16.35
CA MET A 117 3.17 2.00 -16.73
C MET A 117 4.34 1.71 -15.76
N GLY A 118 4.14 0.82 -14.79
CA GLY A 118 5.15 0.31 -13.87
C GLY A 118 5.42 1.20 -12.67
N MET A 119 4.52 2.15 -12.37
CA MET A 119 4.57 2.93 -11.14
C MET A 119 4.07 2.12 -9.95
N GLU A 120 4.47 2.54 -8.76
CA GLU A 120 4.14 1.89 -7.50
C GLU A 120 2.68 2.09 -7.04
N THR A 121 1.87 2.83 -7.79
CA THR A 121 0.49 3.23 -7.43
C THR A 121 -0.42 2.05 -7.13
N GLY A 122 -0.34 0.98 -7.93
CA GLY A 122 -1.15 -0.22 -7.74
C GLY A 122 -0.76 -0.96 -6.47
N THR A 123 0.54 -1.09 -6.22
CA THR A 123 1.10 -1.67 -4.99
C THR A 123 0.65 -0.87 -3.77
N LEU A 124 0.76 0.47 -3.82
CA LEU A 124 0.31 1.33 -2.74
C LEU A 124 -1.20 1.16 -2.48
N ALA A 125 -2.02 1.18 -3.52
CA ALA A 125 -3.47 0.99 -3.40
C ALA A 125 -3.82 -0.35 -2.74
N ALA A 126 -3.16 -1.44 -3.15
CA ALA A 126 -3.35 -2.77 -2.55
C ALA A 126 -2.93 -2.80 -1.07
N LEU A 127 -1.79 -2.19 -0.71
CA LEU A 127 -1.31 -2.14 0.68
C LEU A 127 -2.25 -1.33 1.58
N ILE A 128 -2.71 -0.17 1.12
CA ILE A 128 -3.65 0.69 1.86
C ILE A 128 -5.02 0.00 2.00
N ALA A 129 -5.55 -0.60 0.92
CA ALA A 129 -6.79 -1.36 0.99
C ALA A 129 -6.67 -2.56 1.95
N GLY A 130 -5.54 -3.27 1.91
CA GLY A 130 -5.27 -4.37 2.84
C GLY A 130 -5.22 -3.90 4.29
N ALA A 131 -4.51 -2.79 4.56
CA ALA A 131 -4.44 -2.19 5.89
C ALA A 131 -5.83 -1.73 6.38
N ALA A 132 -6.61 -1.09 5.52
CA ALA A 132 -7.98 -0.68 5.82
C ALA A 132 -8.86 -1.89 6.15
N LEU A 133 -8.83 -2.94 5.35
CA LEU A 133 -9.60 -4.17 5.60
C LEU A 133 -9.22 -4.82 6.94
N VAL A 134 -7.93 -4.90 7.26
CA VAL A 134 -7.47 -5.44 8.56
C VAL A 134 -7.90 -4.54 9.72
N SER A 135 -8.00 -3.23 9.51
CA SER A 135 -8.45 -2.29 10.55
C SER A 135 -9.93 -2.42 10.91
N LEU A 136 -10.76 -2.96 10.00
CA LEU A 136 -12.19 -3.22 10.21
C LEU A 136 -12.47 -4.44 11.10
N ARG A 137 -11.44 -5.16 11.58
CA ARG A 137 -11.60 -6.19 12.60
C ARG A 137 -12.17 -5.62 13.89
N GLY A 138 -12.65 -6.49 14.78
CA GLY A 138 -13.40 -6.10 15.97
C GLY A 138 -12.74 -4.96 16.77
N PRO A 139 -13.51 -4.02 17.34
CA PRO A 139 -12.96 -2.86 18.04
C PRO A 139 -12.15 -3.26 19.29
N GLU A 140 -12.43 -4.43 19.88
CA GLU A 140 -11.68 -4.99 21.01
C GLU A 140 -10.35 -5.66 20.62
N GLU A 141 -10.14 -5.95 19.34
CA GLU A 141 -8.91 -6.58 18.89
C GLU A 141 -7.72 -5.62 18.98
N ARG A 142 -6.58 -6.11 19.47
CA ARG A 142 -5.34 -5.33 19.45
C ARG A 142 -4.91 -5.06 18.00
N VAL A 143 -4.16 -3.98 17.79
CA VAL A 143 -3.49 -3.71 16.52
C VAL A 143 -2.63 -4.93 16.15
N SER A 144 -2.94 -5.55 15.00
CA SER A 144 -2.22 -6.74 14.55
C SER A 144 -0.88 -6.37 13.92
N TRP A 145 0.11 -7.26 14.05
CA TRP A 145 1.39 -7.12 13.34
C TRP A 145 1.23 -7.05 11.82
N LEU A 146 0.17 -7.65 11.27
CA LEU A 146 -0.17 -7.54 9.86
C LEU A 146 -0.52 -6.10 9.47
N LEU A 147 -1.33 -5.39 10.28
CA LEU A 147 -1.67 -4.00 10.03
C LEU A 147 -0.41 -3.10 10.05
N VAL A 148 0.47 -3.33 11.03
CA VAL A 148 1.75 -2.62 11.14
C VAL A 148 2.64 -2.91 9.93
N GLY A 149 2.78 -4.18 9.54
CA GLY A 149 3.58 -4.59 8.39
C GLY A 149 3.10 -3.99 7.07
N LEU A 150 1.78 -4.03 6.82
CA LEU A 150 1.17 -3.43 5.62
C LEU A 150 1.38 -1.91 5.58
N SER A 151 1.25 -1.25 6.73
CA SER A 151 1.44 0.21 6.85
C SER A 151 2.90 0.62 6.67
N ALA A 152 3.83 -0.14 7.24
CA ALA A 152 5.26 0.08 7.06
C ALA A 152 5.68 -0.15 5.60
N ALA A 153 5.17 -1.21 4.96
CA ALA A 153 5.39 -1.47 3.55
C ALA A 153 4.84 -0.33 2.67
N ALA A 154 3.65 0.19 2.98
CA ALA A 154 3.07 1.33 2.26
C ALA A 154 3.95 2.58 2.37
N PHE A 155 4.48 2.87 3.57
CA PHE A 155 5.41 3.97 3.79
C PHE A 155 6.73 3.82 3.02
N LEU A 156 7.29 2.60 3.00
CA LEU A 156 8.50 2.32 2.21
C LEU A 156 8.25 2.48 0.71
N VAL A 157 7.08 2.04 0.23
CA VAL A 157 6.68 2.24 -1.17
C VAL A 157 6.55 3.72 -1.48
N ARG A 158 5.97 4.52 -0.57
CA ARG A 158 5.72 5.95 -0.75
C ARG A 158 5.57 6.67 0.59
N PRO A 159 6.41 7.67 0.91
CA PRO A 159 6.34 8.38 2.20
C PRO A 159 5.02 9.11 2.47
N ASP A 160 4.35 9.61 1.42
CA ASP A 160 3.04 10.27 1.50
C ASP A 160 1.91 9.30 1.95
N ALA A 161 2.16 7.98 1.92
CA ALA A 161 1.28 6.99 2.51
C ALA A 161 1.07 7.16 4.03
N LEU A 162 1.91 7.94 4.71
CA LEU A 162 1.69 8.36 6.10
C LEU A 162 0.29 8.94 6.33
N VAL A 163 -0.26 9.68 5.36
CA VAL A 163 -1.58 10.30 5.48
C VAL A 163 -2.69 9.25 5.58
N PRO A 164 -2.90 8.34 4.60
CA PRO A 164 -3.93 7.32 4.70
C PRO A 164 -3.66 6.33 5.85
N VAL A 165 -2.40 5.98 6.13
CA VAL A 165 -2.05 5.15 7.29
C VAL A 165 -2.48 5.83 8.60
N GLY A 166 -2.19 7.12 8.76
CA GLY A 166 -2.60 7.90 9.93
C GLY A 166 -4.12 7.89 10.13
N VAL A 167 -4.89 8.00 9.05
CA VAL A 167 -6.36 7.89 9.10
C VAL A 167 -6.82 6.51 9.56
N ILE A 168 -6.19 5.44 9.07
CA ILE A 168 -6.52 4.05 9.48
C ILE A 168 -6.25 3.84 10.98
N PHE A 169 -5.10 4.31 11.48
CA PHE A 169 -4.78 4.20 12.90
C PHE A 169 -5.67 5.09 13.76
N LEU A 170 -6.01 6.30 13.31
CA LEU A 170 -6.96 7.17 14.00
C LEU A 170 -8.34 6.52 14.10
N PHE A 171 -8.81 5.90 13.01
CA PHE A 171 -10.05 5.13 13.01
C PHE A 171 -10.02 4.03 14.09
N ARG A 172 -8.95 3.24 14.17
CA ARG A 172 -8.80 2.23 15.24
C ARG A 172 -8.83 2.84 16.64
N LEU A 173 -8.14 3.94 16.85
CA LEU A 173 -8.09 4.61 18.16
C LEU A 173 -9.47 5.14 18.59
N VAL A 174 -10.28 5.63 17.65
CA VAL A 174 -11.63 6.13 17.91
C VAL A 174 -12.63 4.97 18.05
N ALA A 175 -12.49 3.92 17.25
CA ALA A 175 -13.38 2.76 17.24
C ALA A 175 -13.15 1.79 18.41
N MET A 176 -11.96 1.78 19.03
CA MET A 176 -11.72 1.02 20.24
C MET A 176 -12.75 1.41 21.31
N PRO A 177 -13.40 0.44 21.98
CA PRO A 177 -14.31 0.78 23.06
C PRO A 177 -13.46 1.45 24.12
N ARG A 178 -13.69 2.75 24.36
CA ARG A 178 -13.11 3.44 25.50
C ARG A 178 -13.58 2.70 26.72
N ASN A 179 -12.74 1.86 27.29
CA ASN A 179 -12.96 1.29 28.60
C ASN A 179 -13.26 2.48 29.51
N ALA A 180 -14.53 2.67 29.86
CA ALA A 180 -14.98 3.80 30.68
C ALA A 180 -14.23 3.84 32.02
N ARG A 181 -13.56 2.75 32.40
CA ARG A 181 -12.61 2.66 33.51
C ARG A 181 -11.35 3.52 33.34
N ALA A 182 -10.71 3.60 32.17
CA ALA A 182 -9.47 4.38 32.03
C ALA A 182 -9.73 5.90 32.11
N LEU A 183 -10.84 6.35 31.50
CA LEU A 183 -11.28 7.74 31.59
C LEU A 183 -11.82 8.06 33.00
N ARG A 184 -12.52 7.13 33.66
CA ARG A 184 -12.95 7.30 35.05
C ARG A 184 -11.79 7.30 36.04
N LEU A 185 -10.74 6.51 35.81
CA LEU A 185 -9.52 6.52 36.64
C LEU A 185 -8.79 7.85 36.52
N LEU A 186 -8.65 8.39 35.30
CA LEU A 186 -8.08 9.73 35.10
C LEU A 186 -8.95 10.85 35.71
N LEU A 187 -10.28 10.73 35.66
CA LEU A 187 -11.18 11.72 36.26
C LEU A 187 -11.29 11.58 37.79
N THR A 188 -11.05 10.39 38.36
CA THR A 188 -11.02 10.17 39.82
C THR A 188 -9.68 10.58 40.42
N GLU A 189 -8.56 10.41 39.72
CA GLU A 189 -7.24 10.93 40.11
C GLU A 189 -7.24 12.47 40.12
N VAL A 190 -7.80 13.11 39.09
CA VAL A 190 -7.92 14.58 39.04
C VAL A 190 -8.92 15.11 40.07
N GLY A 191 -9.95 14.34 40.44
CA GLY A 191 -10.91 14.69 41.50
C GLY A 191 -10.38 14.48 42.93
N ALA A 192 -9.35 13.67 43.13
CA ALA A 192 -8.75 13.39 44.44
C ALA A 192 -7.68 14.40 44.84
N ILE A 193 -7.12 15.16 43.89
CA ILE A 193 -6.11 16.21 44.14
C ILE A 193 -6.78 17.55 44.52
N GLY A 194 -8.12 17.64 44.43
CA GLY A 194 -8.90 18.85 44.71
C GLY A 194 -9.68 18.86 46.03
N ARG A 195 -9.36 18.01 47.01
CA ARG A 195 -9.92 18.06 48.38
C ARG A 195 -8.84 18.19 49.43
#